data_AF-A0A2E0GGP4-F1
#
_entry.id   AF-A0A2E0GGP4-F1
#
_cell.length_a   1.000
_cell.length_b   1.000
_cell.length_c   1.000
_cell.angle_alpha   90.00
_cell.angle_beta   90.00
_cell.angle_gamma   90.00
#
_symmetry.space_group_name_H-M   'P 1'
#
loop_
_entity.id
_entity.type
_entity.pdbx_description
1 polymer ?
#
loop_
_entity_poly.entity_id
_entity_poly.type
_entity_poly.pdbx_seq_one_letter_code
_entity_poly.pdbx_strand_id
1 'polypeptide(L)' 'MAKNIMKNKTILPNQNISGEKKGNISWVQCGFCEQWFHSTKELIEIDTVKLHCPSCHAEFKPEKAKKIIIA' A
#
# COMPACT_ATOMS: atom_id res chain seq x y z
N MET A 1 1.70 41.67 -21.43
CA MET A 1 2.89 40.80 -21.25
C MET A 1 2.91 40.28 -19.81
N ALA A 2 3.32 39.01 -19.61
CA ALA A 2 3.46 38.23 -18.36
C ALA A 2 2.13 37.80 -17.68
N LYS A 3 1.69 36.53 -17.82
CA LYS A 3 2.09 35.26 -17.15
C LYS A 3 1.49 35.10 -15.75
N ASN A 4 0.64 34.08 -15.57
CA ASN A 4 0.91 33.00 -14.60
C ASN A 4 -0.14 31.89 -14.67
N ILE A 5 0.26 30.77 -15.28
CA ILE A 5 -0.44 29.48 -15.20
C ILE A 5 -0.09 28.90 -13.83
N MET A 6 -1.03 28.93 -12.89
CA MET A 6 -0.91 28.22 -11.62
C MET A 6 -0.88 26.71 -11.89
N LYS A 7 0.31 26.14 -11.98
CA LYS A 7 0.52 24.70 -11.86
C LYS A 7 0.25 24.32 -10.41
N ASN A 8 -0.96 23.87 -10.10
CA ASN A 8 -1.24 23.15 -8.85
C ASN A 8 -0.49 21.81 -8.89
N LYS A 9 0.81 21.87 -8.59
CA LYS A 9 1.58 20.70 -8.23
C LYS A 9 1.16 20.36 -6.80
N THR A 10 0.17 19.48 -6.67
CA THR A 10 -0.17 18.87 -5.40
C THR A 10 1.08 18.13 -4.92
N ILE A 11 1.82 18.77 -4.02
CA ILE A 11 2.91 18.14 -3.28
C ILE A 11 2.20 17.16 -2.35
N LEU A 12 2.13 15.89 -2.75
CA LEU A 12 1.80 14.82 -1.81
C LEU A 12 2.82 14.95 -0.67
N PRO A 13 2.39 15.16 0.58
CA PRO A 13 3.32 15.23 1.69
C PRO A 13 4.09 13.91 1.71
N ASN A 14 5.42 14.01 1.59
CA ASN A 14 6.35 12.94 1.87
C ASN A 14 6.10 12.51 3.32
N GLN A 15 5.25 11.50 3.50
CA GLN A 15 4.91 10.94 4.79
C GLN A 15 6.10 10.14 5.30
N ASN A 16 7.14 10.84 5.76
CA ASN A 16 8.11 10.30 6.70
C ASN A 16 7.43 10.25 8.07
N ILE A 17 6.50 9.32 8.23
CA ILE A 17 5.91 8.98 9.52
C ILE A 17 6.93 8.10 10.23
N SER A 18 7.85 8.75 10.95
CA SER A 18 8.61 8.11 12.03
C SER A 18 7.66 7.86 13.21
N GLY A 19 6.63 7.06 12.97
CA GLY A 19 5.93 6.37 14.04
C GLY A 19 6.82 5.20 14.41
N GLU A 20 7.12 5.05 15.69
CA GLU A 20 7.64 3.82 16.26
C GLU A 20 6.68 2.68 15.89
N LYS A 21 6.83 2.11 14.69
CA LYS A 21 6.05 0.97 14.22
C LYS A 21 6.60 -0.23 14.96
N LYS A 22 6.15 -0.45 16.20
CA LYS A 22 6.03 -1.79 16.78
C LYS A 22 5.05 -2.57 15.88
N GLY A 23 5.51 -2.93 14.69
CA GLY A 23 4.69 -3.55 13.67
C GLY A 23 5.02 -5.01 13.62
N ASN A 24 4.05 -5.86 13.95
CA ASN A 24 3.97 -7.20 13.37
C ASN A 24 3.74 -6.99 11.85
N ILE A 25 4.81 -6.65 11.15
CA ILE A 25 4.77 -6.36 9.72
C ILE A 25 4.48 -7.67 9.02
N SER A 26 3.29 -7.75 8.45
CA SER A 26 2.91 -8.88 7.62
C SER A 26 3.32 -8.61 6.18
N TRP A 27 3.81 -9.63 5.49
CA TRP A 27 4.22 -9.54 4.09
C TRP A 27 3.17 -10.20 3.22
N VAL A 28 2.76 -9.51 2.17
CA VAL A 28 1.80 -10.01 1.19
C VAL A 28 2.48 -10.04 -0.17
N GLN A 29 2.36 -11.17 -0.85
CA GLN A 29 2.77 -11.31 -2.25
C GLN A 29 1.56 -11.10 -3.15
N CYS A 30 1.64 -10.11 -4.03
CA CYS A 30 0.58 -9.80 -4.98
C CYS A 30 0.32 -10.98 -5.94
N GLY A 31 -0.94 -11.38 -6.11
CA GLY A 31 -1.31 -12.42 -7.08
C GLY A 31 -1.18 -12.03 -8.56
N PHE A 32 -1.02 -10.75 -8.87
CA PHE A 32 -0.99 -10.23 -10.25
C PHE A 32 0.43 -9.97 -10.77
N CYS A 33 1.25 -9.30 -9.97
CA CYS A 33 2.63 -8.93 -10.35
C CYS A 33 3.69 -9.66 -9.54
N GLU A 34 3.29 -10.54 -8.63
CA GLU A 34 4.17 -11.37 -7.79
C GLU A 34 5.12 -10.58 -6.87
N GLN A 35 4.96 -9.26 -6.80
CA GLN A 35 5.75 -8.39 -5.94
C GLN A 35 5.29 -8.48 -4.49
N TRP A 36 6.26 -8.33 -3.60
CA TRP A 36 6.05 -8.30 -2.16
C TRP A 36 5.81 -6.87 -1.67
N PHE A 37 4.86 -6.73 -0.75
CA PHE A 37 4.61 -5.47 -0.05
C PHE A 37 4.21 -5.73 1.39
N HIS A 38 4.44 -4.74 2.25
CA HIS A 38 4.07 -4.80 3.65
C HIS A 38 2.60 -4.41 3.85
N SER A 39 1.90 -5.15 4.71
CA SER A 39 0.56 -4.82 5.19
C SER A 39 0.49 -5.06 6.70
N THR A 40 -0.49 -4.46 7.36
CA THR A 40 -0.77 -4.79 8.76
C THR A 40 -1.55 -6.10 8.83
N LYS A 41 -1.34 -6.85 9.91
CA LYS A 41 -2.07 -8.10 10.17
C LYS A 41 -3.59 -7.87 10.17
N GLU A 42 -4.04 -6.79 10.79
CA GLU A 42 -5.47 -6.43 10.86
C GLU A 42 -6.09 -6.29 9.46
N LEU A 43 -5.41 -5.64 8.51
CA LEU A 43 -5.93 -5.48 7.14
C LEU A 43 -5.99 -6.81 6.37
N ILE A 44 -5.15 -7.77 6.73
CA ILE A 44 -5.13 -9.11 6.12
C ILE A 44 -6.25 -9.98 6.71
N GLU A 45 -6.51 -9.86 8.02
CA GLU A 45 -7.52 -10.66 8.73
C GLU A 45 -8.95 -10.16 8.48
N ILE A 46 -9.12 -8.91 8.03
CA ILE A 46 -10.42 -8.36 7.67
C ILE A 46 -10.77 -8.72 6.21
N ASP A 47 -11.62 -9.74 6.02
CA ASP A 47 -12.04 -10.21 4.67
C ASP A 47 -12.73 -9.13 3.81
N THR A 48 -13.32 -8.12 4.46
CA THR A 48 -14.03 -7.03 3.77
C THR A 48 -13.10 -5.99 3.17
N VAL A 49 -11.81 -5.98 3.51
CA VAL A 49 -10.83 -5.00 3.02
C VAL A 49 -10.15 -5.55 1.76
N LYS A 50 -10.06 -4.70 0.73
CA LYS A 50 -9.20 -4.98 -0.43
C LYS A 50 -7.79 -4.49 -0.15
N LEU A 51 -6.81 -5.33 -0.42
CA LEU A 51 -5.41 -4.97 -0.45
C LEU A 51 -5.09 -4.30 -1.79
N HIS A 52 -4.36 -3.20 -1.72
CA HIS A 52 -3.87 -2.48 -2.90
C HIS A 52 -2.38 -2.74 -3.08
N CYS A 53 -1.98 -3.34 -4.21
CA CYS A 53 -0.57 -3.54 -4.51
C CYS A 53 0.09 -2.21 -4.92
N PRO A 54 1.15 -1.75 -4.26
CA PRO A 54 1.84 -0.51 -4.64
C PRO A 54 2.62 -0.63 -5.96
N SER A 55 2.89 -1.85 -6.45
CA SER A 55 3.67 -2.06 -7.68
C SER A 55 2.80 -2.05 -8.93
N CYS A 56 1.71 -2.81 -8.95
CA CYS A 56 0.81 -2.90 -10.11
C CYS A 56 -0.52 -2.18 -9.92
N HIS A 57 -0.77 -1.59 -8.74
CA HIS A 57 -2.00 -0.89 -8.39
C HIS A 57 -3.26 -1.77 -8.47
N ALA A 58 -3.08 -3.09 -8.51
CA ALA A 58 -4.18 -4.04 -8.48
C ALA A 58 -4.80 -4.07 -7.07
N GLU A 59 -6.13 -3.98 -7.03
CA GLU A 59 -6.92 -4.19 -5.83
C GLU A 59 -7.43 -5.62 -5.77
N PHE A 60 -7.16 -6.31 -4.67
CA PHE A 60 -7.57 -7.70 -4.51
C PHE A 60 -7.81 -8.04 -3.05
N LYS A 61 -8.67 -9.01 -2.80
CA LYS A 61 -8.88 -9.50 -1.44
C LYS A 61 -7.66 -10.28 -0.95
N PRO A 62 -7.38 -10.33 0.37
CA PRO A 62 -6.29 -11.13 0.94
C PRO A 62 -6.28 -12.59 0.47
N GLU A 63 -7.45 -13.21 0.30
CA GLU A 63 -7.61 -14.58 -0.24
C GLU A 63 -7.02 -14.78 -1.66
N LYS A 64 -6.89 -13.71 -2.45
CA LYS A 64 -6.29 -13.73 -3.79
C LYS A 64 -4.79 -13.43 -3.78
N ALA A 65 -4.20 -13.20 -2.60
CA ALA A 65 -2.75 -13.09 -2.49
C ALA A 65 -2.10 -14.43 -2.86
N LYS A 66 -0.93 -14.36 -3.52
CA LYS A 66 -0.18 -15.57 -3.85
C LYS A 66 0.39 -16.23 -2.60
N LYS A 67 0.84 -15.40 -1.66
CA LYS A 67 1.40 -15.83 -0.37
C LYS A 67 1.27 -14.70 0.64
N ILE A 68 1.06 -15.08 1.90
CA ILE A 68 1.00 -14.14 3.02
C ILE A 68 1.88 -14.69 4.14
N ILE A 69 2.67 -13.82 4.77
CA ILE A 69 3.46 -14.10 5.96
C ILE A 69 2.98 -13.15 7.04
N ILE A 70 2.40 -13.69 8.10
CA ILE A 70 1.93 -12.92 9.25
C ILE A 70 2.96 -13.05 10.37
N ALA A 71 3.38 -11.91 10.93
CA ALA A 71 4.30 -11.84 12.07
C ALA A 71 3.56 -11.85 13.41
#